data_AF-E9ITX7-F1
#
_entry.id   AF-E9ITX7-F1
#
_cell.length_a   1.000
_cell.length_b   1.000
_cell.length_c   1.000
_cell.angle_alpha   90.00
_cell.angle_beta   90.00
_cell.angle_gamma   90.00
#
_symmetry.space_group_name_H-M   'P 1'
#
loop_
_entity.id
_entity.type
_entity.pdbx_description
1 polymer ?
#
loop_
_entity_poly.entity_id
_entity_poly.type
_entity_poly.pdbx_seq_one_letter_code
_entity_poly.pdbx_strand_id
1 'polypeptide(L)'
;NRDKRLLVLLDEERVCRKPTESKKKTARDFICCASCKGFFTKNSIRHFKECSRKTAGRSIQVLGRKVQGRIHERANSILRNVVFPVLREDLVRLIRYDELLIIYGNKMCVQYNHQHQQNMIRSPRFLQALRKINKDVTDFFSLNHPSIYDDCIVVVNKVASIDDLLTIYKASSNAARISTFLKQIGNLEEKTNIENFLKLLQEDFSVSVNKTVEESVLRAKRYKLQELPPLENIK
;
A
#
# COMPACT_ATOMS: atom_id res chain seq x y z
N ASN A 1 16.97 -15.84 -12.03
CA ASN A 1 16.56 -14.91 -13.11
C ASN A 1 15.59 -15.51 -14.15
N ARG A 2 15.17 -16.79 -14.03
CA ARG A 2 14.14 -17.39 -14.91
C ARG A 2 12.71 -17.28 -14.35
N ASP A 3 12.52 -17.32 -13.02
CA ASP A 3 11.19 -17.16 -12.39
C ASP A 3 10.60 -15.76 -12.49
N LYS A 4 11.44 -14.72 -12.56
CA LYS A 4 10.99 -13.32 -12.70
C LYS A 4 10.34 -13.04 -14.07
N ARG A 5 10.70 -13.78 -15.12
CA ARG A 5 10.00 -13.72 -16.43
C ARG A 5 8.64 -14.41 -16.36
N LEU A 6 8.50 -15.50 -15.59
CA LEU A 6 7.21 -16.17 -15.43
C LEU A 6 6.18 -15.27 -14.73
N LEU A 7 6.58 -14.54 -13.68
CA LEU A 7 5.67 -13.66 -12.93
C LEU A 7 5.15 -12.45 -13.74
N VAL A 8 5.96 -11.91 -14.65
CA VAL A 8 5.53 -10.83 -15.56
C VAL A 8 4.61 -11.37 -16.66
N LEU A 9 4.87 -12.59 -17.15
CA LEU A 9 4.03 -13.25 -18.16
C LEU A 9 2.66 -13.69 -17.61
N LEU A 10 2.55 -13.99 -16.31
CA LEU A 10 1.27 -14.36 -15.68
C LEU A 10 0.24 -13.21 -15.64
N ASP A 11 0.67 -11.96 -15.84
CA ASP A 11 -0.24 -10.82 -15.84
C ASP A 11 -0.98 -10.59 -17.17
N GLU A 12 -0.43 -11.14 -18.26
CA GLU A 12 -0.99 -11.00 -19.61
C GLU A 12 -1.94 -12.15 -19.98
N GLU A 13 -1.88 -13.31 -19.32
CA GLU A 13 -2.38 -14.56 -19.91
C GLU A 13 -3.59 -15.25 -19.27
N ARG A 14 -4.45 -14.57 -18.49
CA ARG A 14 -5.77 -15.15 -18.12
C ARG A 14 -6.89 -14.12 -18.10
N VAL A 15 -7.30 -13.67 -19.29
CA VAL A 15 -8.66 -13.18 -19.50
C VAL A 15 -9.21 -13.99 -20.66
N CYS A 16 -10.39 -14.63 -20.50
CA CYS A 16 -11.00 -15.45 -21.56
C CYS A 16 -11.42 -14.66 -22.81
N ARG A 17 -11.02 -13.39 -22.93
CA ARG A 17 -11.25 -12.53 -24.09
C ARG A 17 -9.91 -11.99 -24.59
N LYS A 18 -9.56 -12.33 -25.83
CA LYS A 18 -8.45 -11.69 -26.55
C LYS A 18 -8.74 -10.18 -26.69
N PRO A 19 -7.78 -9.31 -26.34
CA PRO A 19 -7.82 -7.90 -26.71
C PRO A 19 -8.12 -7.74 -28.21
N THR A 20 -9.11 -6.94 -28.57
CA THR A 20 -9.32 -6.54 -29.97
C THR A 20 -8.50 -5.29 -30.22
N GLU A 21 -7.63 -5.27 -31.23
CA GLU A 21 -6.78 -4.12 -31.56
C GLU A 21 -7.60 -2.82 -31.71
N SER A 22 -8.78 -2.93 -32.31
CA SER A 22 -9.72 -1.82 -32.50
C SER A 22 -10.21 -1.16 -31.20
N LYS A 23 -10.20 -1.89 -30.07
CA LYS A 23 -10.76 -1.41 -28.80
C LYS A 23 -9.71 -0.95 -27.80
N LYS A 24 -8.40 -1.13 -28.08
CA LYS A 24 -7.27 -0.76 -27.20
C LYS A 24 -7.48 -1.15 -25.72
N LYS A 25 -8.10 -2.31 -25.46
CA LYS A 25 -8.36 -2.80 -24.09
C LYS A 25 -7.29 -3.78 -23.67
N THR A 26 -6.82 -3.65 -22.45
CA THR A 26 -5.86 -4.56 -21.83
C THR A 26 -6.57 -5.49 -20.84
N ALA A 27 -5.86 -6.51 -20.33
CA ALA A 27 -6.38 -7.36 -19.26
C ALA A 27 -6.88 -6.57 -18.03
N ARG A 28 -6.40 -5.33 -17.87
CA ARG A 28 -6.75 -4.40 -16.79
C ARG A 28 -8.17 -3.86 -16.85
N ASP A 29 -8.79 -3.90 -18.02
CA ASP A 29 -10.11 -3.35 -18.26
C ASP A 29 -11.23 -4.34 -17.94
N PHE A 30 -10.86 -5.58 -17.62
CA PHE A 30 -11.78 -6.67 -17.35
C PHE A 30 -11.83 -7.03 -15.87
N ILE A 31 -12.98 -7.55 -15.45
CA ILE A 31 -13.23 -8.06 -14.11
C ILE A 31 -14.13 -9.30 -14.18
N CYS A 32 -13.92 -10.23 -13.25
CA CYS A 32 -14.79 -11.40 -13.08
C CYS A 32 -16.13 -10.99 -12.47
N CYS A 33 -17.23 -11.47 -13.03
CA CYS A 33 -18.55 -11.35 -12.43
C CYS A 33 -18.69 -12.35 -11.29
N ALA A 34 -19.09 -11.88 -10.11
CA ALA A 34 -19.23 -12.75 -8.94
C ALA A 34 -20.34 -13.81 -9.10
N SER A 35 -21.38 -13.51 -9.90
CA SER A 35 -22.51 -14.40 -10.14
C SER A 35 -22.18 -15.51 -11.15
N CYS A 36 -21.86 -15.15 -12.40
CA CYS A 36 -21.65 -16.13 -13.48
C CYS A 36 -20.18 -16.52 -13.72
N LYS A 37 -19.23 -15.94 -12.97
CA LYS A 37 -17.77 -16.17 -13.11
C LYS A 37 -17.16 -15.79 -14.47
N GLY A 38 -17.94 -15.21 -15.39
CA GLY A 38 -17.43 -14.69 -16.66
C GLY A 38 -16.63 -13.40 -16.50
N PHE A 39 -15.73 -13.12 -17.45
CA PHE A 39 -14.94 -11.89 -17.49
C PHE A 39 -15.57 -10.84 -18.41
N PHE A 40 -15.87 -9.67 -17.85
CA PHE A 40 -16.52 -8.56 -18.55
C PHE A 40 -15.74 -7.28 -18.36
N THR A 41 -15.91 -6.32 -19.28
CA THR A 41 -15.32 -4.99 -19.10
C THR A 41 -15.94 -4.33 -17.86
N LYS A 42 -15.14 -3.62 -17.07
CA LYS A 42 -15.59 -2.96 -15.82
C LYS A 42 -16.82 -2.06 -16.01
N ASN A 43 -16.99 -1.50 -17.21
CA ASN A 43 -18.09 -0.62 -17.58
C ASN A 43 -19.28 -1.36 -18.24
N SER A 44 -19.34 -2.70 -18.18
CA SER A 44 -20.43 -3.48 -18.77
C SER A 44 -21.69 -3.43 -17.89
N ILE A 45 -22.33 -2.26 -17.85
CA ILE A 45 -23.48 -1.98 -16.96
C ILE A 45 -24.60 -2.99 -17.20
N ARG A 46 -24.90 -3.28 -18.48
CA ARG A 46 -25.96 -4.20 -18.89
C ARG A 46 -25.77 -5.59 -18.27
N HIS A 47 -24.60 -6.20 -18.45
CA HIS A 47 -24.32 -7.51 -17.89
C HIS A 47 -24.47 -7.53 -16.37
N PHE A 48 -23.89 -6.57 -15.65
CA PHE A 48 -23.95 -6.60 -14.20
C PHE A 48 -25.37 -6.38 -13.66
N LYS A 49 -26.17 -5.52 -14.31
CA LYS A 49 -27.57 -5.30 -13.97
C LYS A 49 -28.41 -6.57 -14.18
N GLU A 50 -28.21 -7.26 -15.30
CA GLU A 50 -28.96 -8.48 -15.63
C GLU A 50 -28.51 -9.70 -14.82
N CYS A 51 -27.20 -9.93 -14.73
CA CYS A 51 -26.62 -11.14 -14.14
C CYS A 51 -26.57 -11.10 -12.61
N SER A 52 -26.29 -9.93 -12.02
CA SER A 52 -26.16 -9.81 -10.56
C SER A 52 -27.33 -9.09 -9.91
N ARG A 53 -28.29 -8.56 -10.70
CA ARG A 53 -29.38 -7.68 -10.24
C ARG A 53 -28.89 -6.47 -9.42
N LYS A 54 -27.60 -6.14 -9.52
CA LYS A 54 -26.94 -5.02 -8.83
C LYS A 54 -26.56 -3.96 -9.85
N THR A 55 -26.64 -2.70 -9.45
CA THR A 55 -26.17 -1.57 -10.25
C THR A 55 -24.66 -1.63 -10.38
N ALA A 56 -24.16 -1.52 -11.62
CA ALA A 56 -22.74 -1.44 -11.92
C ALA A 56 -22.08 -0.32 -11.11
N GLY A 57 -21.09 -0.68 -10.29
CA GLY A 57 -20.47 0.26 -9.36
C GLY A 57 -19.37 -0.39 -8.53
N ARG A 58 -18.93 0.33 -7.49
CA ARG A 58 -17.81 -0.07 -6.63
C ARG A 58 -18.04 -1.42 -5.95
N SER A 59 -19.28 -1.72 -5.54
CA SER A 59 -19.66 -2.97 -4.87
C SER A 59 -19.42 -4.21 -5.75
N ILE A 60 -19.79 -4.16 -7.02
CA ILE A 60 -19.52 -5.24 -7.98
C ILE A 60 -18.02 -5.41 -8.21
N GLN A 61 -17.26 -4.31 -8.25
CA GLN A 61 -15.81 -4.41 -8.39
C GLN A 61 -15.15 -5.10 -7.21
N VAL A 62 -15.59 -4.78 -5.98
CA VAL A 62 -15.15 -5.46 -4.76
C VAL A 62 -15.48 -6.96 -4.83
N LEU A 63 -16.72 -7.32 -5.19
CA LEU A 63 -17.14 -8.72 -5.32
C LEU A 63 -16.36 -9.47 -6.40
N GLY A 64 -16.14 -8.84 -7.55
CA GLY A 64 -15.37 -9.40 -8.65
C GLY A 64 -13.92 -9.67 -8.26
N ARG A 65 -13.27 -8.73 -7.55
CA ARG A 65 -11.91 -8.93 -7.02
C ARG A 65 -11.85 -10.05 -5.99
N LYS A 66 -12.83 -10.14 -5.09
CA LYS A 66 -12.92 -11.23 -4.10
C LYS A 66 -12.97 -12.60 -4.78
N VAL A 67 -13.77 -12.74 -5.84
CA VAL A 67 -13.90 -13.99 -6.59
C VAL A 67 -12.67 -14.29 -7.46
N GLN A 68 -11.99 -13.27 -8.00
CA GLN A 68 -10.77 -13.48 -8.78
C GLN A 68 -9.62 -14.08 -7.96
N GLY A 69 -9.53 -13.75 -6.67
CA GLY A 69 -8.60 -14.40 -5.74
C GLY A 69 -7.11 -14.31 -6.11
N ARG A 70 -6.71 -13.35 -6.96
CA ARG A 70 -5.32 -13.18 -7.45
C ARG A 70 -4.41 -12.58 -6.38
N ILE A 71 -4.09 -13.39 -5.36
CA ILE A 71 -3.27 -13.01 -4.20
C ILE A 71 -2.44 -14.21 -3.80
N HIS A 72 -1.20 -13.96 -3.37
CA HIS A 72 -0.23 -14.93 -2.85
C HIS A 72 -0.90 -15.97 -1.94
N GLU A 73 -0.47 -17.22 -2.04
CA GLU A 73 -1.05 -18.35 -1.31
C GLU A 73 -1.01 -18.17 0.22
N ARG A 74 0.07 -17.57 0.72
CA ARG A 74 0.24 -17.27 2.16
C ARG A 74 -0.77 -16.26 2.72
N ALA A 75 -1.59 -15.61 1.89
CA ALA A 75 -2.57 -14.64 2.38
C ALA A 75 -3.74 -15.32 3.10
N ASN A 76 -4.03 -14.86 4.32
CA ASN A 76 -5.14 -15.38 5.12
C ASN A 76 -6.51 -14.97 4.54
N SER A 77 -7.57 -15.57 5.09
CA SER A 77 -8.94 -15.36 4.60
C SER A 77 -9.41 -13.91 4.74
N ILE A 78 -9.00 -13.19 5.79
CA ILE A 78 -9.36 -11.79 6.04
C ILE A 78 -8.70 -10.90 4.98
N LEU A 79 -7.39 -11.06 4.78
CA LEU A 79 -6.61 -10.30 3.82
C LEU A 79 -7.18 -10.49 2.40
N ARG A 80 -7.50 -11.75 2.03
CA ARG A 80 -8.05 -12.13 0.73
C ARG A 80 -9.47 -11.60 0.49
N ASN A 81 -10.34 -11.65 1.51
CA ASN A 81 -11.77 -11.43 1.33
C ASN A 81 -12.28 -10.06 1.79
N VAL A 82 -11.51 -9.36 2.63
CA VAL A 82 -11.92 -8.08 3.23
C VAL A 82 -11.01 -6.96 2.75
N VAL A 83 -9.69 -7.13 2.87
CA VAL A 83 -8.76 -6.01 2.66
C VAL A 83 -8.46 -5.79 1.18
N PHE A 84 -7.90 -6.79 0.49
CA PHE A 84 -7.54 -6.68 -0.92
C PHE A 84 -8.71 -6.30 -1.85
N PRO A 85 -9.94 -6.80 -1.67
CA PRO A 85 -11.06 -6.42 -2.50
C PRO A 85 -11.42 -4.93 -2.43
N VAL A 86 -11.09 -4.24 -1.33
CA VAL A 86 -11.40 -2.81 -1.13
C VAL A 86 -10.25 -1.90 -1.58
N LEU A 87 -9.03 -2.43 -1.65
CA LEU A 87 -7.86 -1.72 -2.16
C LEU A 87 -8.03 -1.32 -3.63
N ARG A 88 -7.31 -0.25 -4.02
CA ARG A 88 -7.25 0.19 -5.41
C ARG A 88 -6.44 -0.81 -6.23
N GLU A 89 -6.86 -1.00 -7.49
CA GLU A 89 -6.29 -1.99 -8.40
C GLU A 89 -4.79 -1.78 -8.67
N ASP A 90 -4.34 -0.53 -8.75
CA ASP A 90 -2.93 -0.15 -8.92
C ASP A 90 -2.08 -0.65 -7.75
N LEU A 91 -2.59 -0.49 -6.52
CA LEU A 91 -1.92 -0.97 -5.32
C LEU A 91 -1.96 -2.48 -5.21
N VAL A 92 -3.12 -3.11 -5.48
CA VAL A 92 -3.27 -4.57 -5.42
C VAL A 92 -2.25 -5.27 -6.30
N ARG A 93 -2.08 -4.82 -7.55
CA ARG A 93 -1.13 -5.46 -8.47
C ARG A 93 0.32 -5.36 -8.02
N LEU A 94 0.64 -4.27 -7.34
CA LEU A 94 1.98 -3.98 -6.84
C LEU A 94 2.33 -4.86 -5.64
N ILE A 95 1.35 -5.28 -4.82
CA ILE A 95 1.59 -6.00 -3.55
C ILE A 95 1.10 -7.45 -3.52
N ARG A 96 0.23 -7.87 -4.45
CA ARG A 96 -0.50 -9.16 -4.34
C ARG A 96 0.38 -10.41 -4.36
N TYR A 97 1.62 -10.33 -4.82
CA TYR A 97 2.58 -11.45 -4.87
C TYR A 97 3.83 -11.18 -4.04
N ASP A 98 3.84 -10.08 -3.27
CA ASP A 98 4.96 -9.75 -2.39
C ASP A 98 4.79 -10.51 -1.08
N GLU A 99 5.61 -11.55 -0.89
CA GLU A 99 5.48 -12.46 0.24
C GLU A 99 5.60 -11.74 1.60
N LEU A 100 6.56 -10.84 1.75
CA LEU A 100 6.79 -10.10 3.00
C LEU A 100 5.63 -9.19 3.35
N LEU A 101 5.09 -8.47 2.36
CA LEU A 101 3.88 -7.66 2.57
C LEU A 101 2.67 -8.49 2.91
N ILE A 102 2.55 -9.70 2.35
CA ILE A 102 1.43 -10.59 2.64
C ILE A 102 1.54 -11.11 4.08
N ILE A 103 2.73 -11.50 4.53
CA ILE A 103 2.99 -11.90 5.93
C ILE A 103 2.71 -10.73 6.88
N TYR A 104 3.22 -9.54 6.56
CA TYR A 104 2.92 -8.33 7.32
C TYR A 104 1.41 -8.05 7.37
N GLY A 105 0.74 -8.08 6.22
CA GLY A 105 -0.70 -7.89 6.11
C GLY A 105 -1.51 -8.89 6.93
N ASN A 106 -1.08 -10.16 6.98
CA ASN A 106 -1.69 -11.17 7.82
C ASN A 106 -1.56 -10.82 9.31
N LYS A 107 -0.36 -10.42 9.76
CA LYS A 107 -0.10 -9.99 11.15
C LYS A 107 -1.01 -8.81 11.53
N MET A 108 -1.16 -7.83 10.63
CA MET A 108 -2.05 -6.70 10.85
C MET A 108 -3.54 -7.09 10.93
N CYS A 109 -3.96 -8.10 10.16
CA CYS A 109 -5.33 -8.62 10.23
C CYS A 109 -5.62 -9.31 11.57
N VAL A 110 -4.62 -9.91 12.22
CA VAL A 110 -4.75 -10.52 13.56
C VAL A 110 -4.74 -9.43 14.63
N GLN A 111 -3.87 -8.44 14.51
CA GLN A 111 -3.66 -7.42 15.53
C GLN A 111 -4.81 -6.40 15.64
N TYR A 112 -5.53 -6.12 14.54
CA TYR A 112 -6.50 -5.03 14.49
C TYR A 112 -7.90 -5.48 14.09
N ASN A 113 -8.92 -4.86 14.68
CA ASN A 113 -10.33 -5.08 14.36
C ASN A 113 -10.71 -4.53 12.96
N HIS A 114 -11.80 -5.06 12.40
CA HIS A 114 -12.27 -4.85 11.02
C HIS A 114 -12.24 -3.40 10.50
N GLN A 115 -12.54 -2.39 11.31
CA GLN A 115 -12.53 -0.98 10.89
C GLN A 115 -11.11 -0.41 10.66
N HIS A 116 -10.08 -0.93 11.33
CA HIS A 116 -8.71 -0.41 11.23
C HIS A 116 -7.86 -1.17 10.20
N GLN A 117 -8.22 -2.41 9.87
CA GLN A 117 -7.52 -3.24 8.89
C GLN A 117 -7.37 -2.57 7.52
N GLN A 118 -8.41 -1.84 7.08
CA GLN A 118 -8.41 -1.13 5.79
C GLN A 118 -7.51 0.12 5.78
N ASN A 119 -7.25 0.71 6.94
CA ASN A 119 -6.46 1.94 7.07
C ASN A 119 -4.95 1.66 7.15
N MET A 120 -4.55 0.46 7.57
CA MET A 120 -3.15 0.09 7.78
C MET A 120 -2.44 -0.28 6.47
N ILE A 121 -3.15 -0.80 5.46
CA ILE A 121 -2.59 -1.03 4.11
C ILE A 121 -2.58 0.27 3.28
N ARG A 122 -2.16 1.39 3.90
CA ARG A 122 -1.84 2.66 3.22
C ARG A 122 -0.34 2.80 2.93
N SER A 123 0.51 1.96 3.52
CA SER A 123 1.95 1.90 3.20
C SER A 123 2.33 1.54 1.74
N PRO A 124 1.47 0.92 0.89
CA PRO A 124 1.83 0.69 -0.51
C PRO A 124 2.11 1.96 -1.33
N ARG A 125 1.67 3.13 -0.84
CA ARG A 125 2.02 4.42 -1.44
C ARG A 125 3.52 4.73 -1.34
N PHE A 126 4.17 4.27 -0.27
CA PHE A 126 5.62 4.39 -0.10
C PHE A 126 6.34 3.57 -1.17
N LEU A 127 6.00 2.29 -1.34
CA LEU A 127 6.62 1.45 -2.39
C LEU A 127 6.35 2.01 -3.79
N GLN A 128 5.14 2.53 -4.04
CA GLN A 128 4.82 3.19 -5.30
C GLN A 128 5.70 4.43 -5.55
N ALA A 129 6.01 5.20 -4.51
CA ALA A 129 6.88 6.37 -4.61
C ALA A 129 8.35 5.96 -4.80
N LEU A 130 8.81 4.93 -4.09
CA LEU A 130 10.16 4.40 -4.23
C LEU A 130 10.45 3.85 -5.62
N ARG A 131 9.51 3.08 -6.20
CA ARG A 131 9.66 2.55 -7.57
C ARG A 131 9.73 3.62 -8.65
N LYS A 132 9.32 4.85 -8.36
CA LYS A 132 9.49 5.99 -9.28
C LYS A 132 10.91 6.55 -9.25
N ILE A 133 11.62 6.38 -8.14
CA ILE A 133 12.99 6.88 -7.94
C ILE A 133 13.98 5.79 -8.35
N ASN A 134 13.78 4.58 -7.85
CA ASN A 134 14.63 3.43 -8.12
C ASN A 134 13.82 2.30 -8.77
N LYS A 135 14.12 1.99 -10.04
CA LYS A 135 13.44 0.94 -10.82
C LYS A 135 13.91 -0.47 -10.46
N ASP A 136 15.05 -0.60 -9.79
CA ASP A 136 15.62 -1.89 -9.39
C ASP A 136 14.87 -2.50 -8.19
N VAL A 137 14.14 -1.65 -7.44
CA VAL A 137 13.23 -2.08 -6.39
C VAL A 137 11.99 -2.72 -7.03
N THR A 138 11.89 -4.04 -6.90
CA THR A 138 10.77 -4.81 -7.50
C THR A 138 9.79 -5.32 -6.44
N ASP A 139 10.30 -5.62 -5.26
CA ASP A 139 9.61 -6.21 -4.10
C ASP A 139 10.13 -5.59 -2.79
N PHE A 140 9.43 -5.83 -1.69
CA PHE A 140 9.89 -5.40 -0.36
C PHE A 140 11.15 -6.13 0.12
N PHE A 141 11.50 -7.26 -0.48
CA PHE A 141 12.76 -7.94 -0.20
C PHE A 141 13.95 -7.11 -0.67
N SER A 142 13.91 -6.59 -1.90
CA SER A 142 14.98 -5.73 -2.44
C SER A 142 15.19 -4.45 -1.63
N LEU A 143 14.14 -3.98 -0.95
CA LEU A 143 14.14 -2.81 -0.08
C LEU A 143 15.07 -2.91 1.14
N ASN A 144 15.32 -4.12 1.64
CA ASN A 144 16.14 -4.35 2.83
C ASN A 144 17.65 -4.37 2.54
N HIS A 145 18.07 -3.97 1.33
CA HIS A 145 19.48 -3.83 1.00
C HIS A 145 20.02 -2.46 1.44
N PRO A 146 21.18 -2.38 2.15
CA PRO A 146 21.72 -1.12 2.65
C PRO A 146 21.88 -0.02 1.58
N SER A 147 22.18 -0.39 0.34
CA SER A 147 22.34 0.57 -0.77
C SER A 147 21.05 1.32 -1.15
N ILE A 148 19.89 0.87 -0.68
CA ILE A 148 18.58 1.50 -0.97
C ILE A 148 18.13 2.37 0.21
N TYR A 149 18.90 2.40 1.30
CA TYR A 149 18.57 3.14 2.50
C TYR A 149 18.41 4.65 2.23
N ASP A 150 19.34 5.27 1.50
CA ASP A 150 19.27 6.69 1.15
C ASP A 150 18.04 7.00 0.28
N ASP A 151 17.72 6.12 -0.68
CA ASP A 151 16.50 6.24 -1.47
C ASP A 151 15.24 6.20 -0.59
N CYS A 152 15.25 5.42 0.50
CA CYS A 152 14.14 5.36 1.43
C CYS A 152 13.95 6.69 2.17
N ILE A 153 15.02 7.35 2.60
CA ILE A 153 14.96 8.69 3.23
C ILE A 153 14.38 9.71 2.25
N VAL A 154 14.86 9.73 1.00
CA VAL A 154 14.36 10.64 -0.04
C VAL A 154 12.86 10.45 -0.26
N VAL A 155 12.40 9.19 -0.32
CA VAL A 155 10.97 8.89 -0.49
C VAL A 155 10.17 9.31 0.73
N VAL A 156 10.65 9.08 1.95
CA VAL A 156 9.98 9.50 3.19
C VAL A 156 9.79 11.02 3.18
N ASN A 157 10.85 11.76 2.86
CA ASN A 157 10.81 13.22 2.78
C ASN A 157 9.78 13.71 1.76
N LYS A 158 9.71 13.05 0.60
CA LYS A 158 8.73 13.34 -0.45
C LYS A 158 7.30 13.01 -0.04
N VAL A 159 7.06 11.89 0.64
CA VAL A 159 5.71 11.46 1.06
C VAL A 159 5.19 12.26 2.27
N ALA A 160 6.10 12.70 3.14
CA ALA A 160 5.78 13.51 4.31
C ALA A 160 5.80 15.03 4.03
N SER A 161 6.18 15.42 2.81
CA SER A 161 6.33 16.81 2.36
C SER A 161 7.16 17.63 3.34
N ILE A 162 8.46 17.29 3.42
CA ILE A 162 9.41 18.08 4.19
C ILE A 162 9.48 19.50 3.65
N ASP A 163 9.54 20.46 4.56
CA ASP A 163 9.88 21.84 4.25
C ASP A 163 11.39 22.00 4.41
N ASP A 164 12.12 22.15 3.29
CA ASP A 164 13.58 22.17 3.31
C ASP A 164 14.15 23.38 4.08
N LEU A 165 13.38 24.48 4.18
CA LEU A 165 13.80 25.68 4.91
C LEU A 165 13.68 25.52 6.42
N LEU A 166 12.62 24.84 6.86
CA LEU A 166 12.29 24.67 8.27
C LEU A 166 12.65 23.29 8.81
N THR A 167 13.12 22.39 7.94
CA THR A 167 13.40 20.97 8.20
C THR A 167 12.27 20.29 8.98
N ILE A 168 11.03 20.50 8.54
CA ILE A 168 9.81 20.04 9.24
C ILE A 168 8.85 19.35 8.29
N TYR A 169 8.22 18.27 8.75
CA TYR A 169 7.23 17.55 7.97
C TYR A 169 5.84 18.16 8.10
N LYS A 170 5.26 18.54 6.95
CA LYS A 170 3.86 18.97 6.87
C LYS A 170 2.89 17.82 7.19
N ALA A 171 3.28 16.59 6.82
CA ALA A 171 2.54 15.37 7.13
C ALA A 171 3.36 14.42 8.01
N SER A 172 3.77 14.88 9.20
CA SER A 172 4.63 14.13 10.13
C SER A 172 4.06 12.75 10.52
N SER A 173 2.74 12.60 10.55
CA SER A 173 2.08 11.30 10.79
C SER A 173 2.35 10.26 9.69
N ASN A 174 2.61 10.69 8.46
CA ASN A 174 2.98 9.76 7.38
C ASN A 174 4.42 9.28 7.55
N ALA A 175 5.37 10.17 7.86
CA ALA A 175 6.76 9.80 8.15
C ALA A 175 6.85 8.82 9.32
N ALA A 176 6.17 9.10 10.44
CA ALA A 176 6.13 8.22 11.61
C ALA A 176 5.61 6.80 11.28
N ARG A 177 4.56 6.73 10.46
CA ARG A 177 3.97 5.45 10.03
C ARG A 177 4.91 4.67 9.12
N ILE A 178 5.61 5.34 8.19
CA ILE A 178 6.58 4.69 7.31
C ILE A 178 7.77 4.17 8.13
N SER A 179 8.27 4.96 9.09
CA SER A 179 9.31 4.56 10.05
C SER A 179 8.93 3.26 10.77
N THR A 180 7.74 3.24 11.37
CA THR A 180 7.23 2.08 12.12
C THR A 180 7.06 0.87 11.20
N PHE A 181 6.56 1.09 9.99
CA PHE A 181 6.34 0.04 9.00
C PHE A 181 7.66 -0.60 8.53
N LEU A 182 8.69 0.19 8.23
CA LEU A 182 10.00 -0.33 7.82
C LEU A 182 10.65 -1.15 8.95
N LYS A 183 10.58 -0.68 10.21
CA LYS A 183 11.02 -1.46 11.38
C LYS A 183 10.29 -2.79 11.47
N GLN A 184 8.97 -2.77 11.34
CA GLN A 184 8.16 -3.97 11.47
C GLN A 184 8.43 -4.98 10.35
N ILE A 185 8.68 -4.54 9.11
CA ILE A 185 9.01 -5.43 8.00
C ILE A 185 10.42 -5.98 8.12
N GLY A 186 11.41 -5.15 8.44
CA GLY A 186 12.79 -5.64 8.60
C GLY A 186 12.91 -6.71 9.69
N ASN A 187 12.13 -6.56 10.78
CA ASN A 187 12.08 -7.56 11.86
C ASN A 187 11.33 -8.86 11.51
N LEU A 188 10.64 -8.93 10.35
CA LEU A 188 9.98 -10.16 9.89
C LEU A 188 10.90 -11.06 9.07
N GLU A 189 12.11 -10.60 8.72
CA GLU A 189 13.10 -11.40 8.00
C GLU A 189 14.30 -11.78 8.89
N GLU A 190 14.62 -13.07 8.94
CA GLU A 190 15.74 -13.63 9.68
C GLU A 190 17.00 -13.78 8.80
N LYS A 191 17.41 -12.74 8.06
CA LYS A 191 18.61 -12.82 7.19
C LYS A 191 19.70 -11.84 7.59
N THR A 192 20.94 -12.34 7.60
CA THR A 192 22.20 -11.64 7.93
C THR A 192 22.46 -10.37 7.12
N ASN A 193 21.95 -10.25 5.88
CA ASN A 193 22.11 -9.03 5.06
C ASN A 193 21.22 -7.86 5.48
N ILE A 194 20.23 -8.11 6.35
CA ILE A 194 19.24 -7.11 6.79
C ILE A 194 19.71 -6.41 8.06
N GLU A 195 20.62 -7.03 8.81
CA GLU A 195 21.16 -6.46 10.06
C GLU A 195 21.79 -5.08 9.83
N ASN A 196 22.53 -4.90 8.74
CA ASN A 196 23.13 -3.61 8.41
C ASN A 196 22.05 -2.56 8.06
N PHE A 197 20.99 -2.96 7.34
CA PHE A 197 19.87 -2.07 7.05
C PHE A 197 19.08 -1.73 8.32
N LEU A 198 18.85 -2.69 9.21
CA LEU A 198 18.17 -2.49 10.50
C LEU A 198 18.99 -1.59 11.43
N LYS A 199 20.33 -1.72 11.45
CA LYS A 199 21.21 -0.82 12.20
C LYS A 199 21.11 0.61 11.68
N LEU A 200 21.22 0.83 10.37
CA LEU A 200 21.00 2.15 9.77
C LEU A 200 19.62 2.71 10.13
N LEU A 201 18.60 1.86 10.10
CA LEU A 201 17.23 2.25 10.43
C LEU A 201 16.99 2.49 11.92
N GLN A 202 17.83 1.94 12.80
CA GLN A 202 17.78 2.17 14.24
C GLN A 202 18.57 3.42 14.62
N GLU A 203 19.78 3.57 14.08
CA GLU A 203 20.74 4.61 14.47
C GLU A 203 20.49 5.92 13.72
N ASP A 204 20.39 5.89 12.39
CA ASP A 204 20.30 7.10 11.59
C ASP A 204 18.85 7.55 11.37
N PHE A 205 17.94 6.63 11.02
CA PHE A 205 16.54 6.98 10.78
C PHE A 205 15.84 7.54 12.04
N SER A 206 16.27 7.10 13.23
CA SER A 206 15.75 7.65 14.49
C SER A 206 16.17 9.10 14.70
N VAL A 207 17.40 9.44 14.34
CA VAL A 207 17.94 10.79 14.49
C VAL A 207 17.45 11.73 13.40
N SER A 208 17.38 11.27 12.15
CA SER A 208 17.03 12.11 11.00
C SER A 208 15.53 12.28 10.83
N VAL A 209 14.75 11.18 10.84
CA VAL A 209 13.31 11.24 10.55
C VAL A 209 12.47 11.36 11.81
N ASN A 210 12.72 10.52 12.84
CA ASN A 210 11.85 10.51 14.02
C ASN A 210 11.98 11.80 14.83
N LYS A 211 13.21 12.33 14.99
CA LYS A 211 13.42 13.65 15.62
C LYS A 211 12.66 14.76 14.89
N THR A 212 12.77 14.81 13.57
CA THR A 212 12.03 15.79 12.76
C THR A 212 10.52 15.60 12.89
N VAL A 213 10.02 14.37 12.98
CA VAL A 213 8.61 14.10 13.27
C VAL A 213 8.20 14.68 14.62
N GLU A 214 8.98 14.44 15.67
CA GLU A 214 8.69 14.94 17.02
C GLU A 214 8.66 16.47 17.06
N GLU A 215 9.67 17.12 16.48
CA GLU A 215 9.75 18.58 16.36
C GLU A 215 8.56 19.14 15.58
N SER A 216 8.18 18.49 14.48
CA SER A 216 7.02 18.88 13.66
C SER A 216 5.71 18.79 14.43
N VAL A 217 5.51 17.71 15.20
CA VAL A 217 4.31 17.51 16.02
C VAL A 217 4.24 18.51 17.17
N LEU A 218 5.38 18.75 17.84
CA LEU A 218 5.46 19.75 18.91
C LEU A 218 5.16 21.15 18.36
N ARG A 219 5.70 21.50 17.20
CA ARG A 219 5.40 22.76 16.52
C ARG A 219 3.91 22.87 16.21
N ALA A 220 3.32 21.85 15.58
CA ALA A 220 1.90 21.84 15.25
C ALA A 220 1.00 21.98 16.49
N LYS A 221 1.38 21.38 17.62
CA LYS A 221 0.69 21.56 18.90
C LYS A 221 0.79 22.99 19.43
N ARG A 222 1.97 23.62 19.35
CA ARG A 222 2.20 25.01 19.80
C ARG A 222 1.38 26.02 19.01
N TYR A 223 1.23 25.81 17.69
CA TYR A 223 0.49 26.72 16.82
C TYR A 223 -0.97 26.31 16.60
N LYS A 224 -1.48 25.33 17.36
CA LYS A 224 -2.89 24.99 17.33
C LYS A 224 -3.67 26.13 17.99
N LEU A 225 -4.46 26.86 17.20
CA LEU A 225 -5.36 27.90 17.70
C LEU A 225 -6.24 27.31 18.81
N GLN A 226 -6.04 27.80 20.02
CA GLN A 226 -6.85 27.46 21.17
C GLN A 226 -7.84 28.61 21.33
N GLU A 227 -9.14 28.34 21.16
CA GLU A 227 -10.17 29.30 21.55
C GLU A 227 -10.04 29.52 23.05
N LEU A 228 -9.57 30.70 23.43
CA LEU A 228 -9.52 31.11 24.83
C LEU A 228 -10.98 31.27 25.30
N PRO A 229 -11.32 30.82 26.52
CA PRO A 229 -12.63 31.11 27.08
C PRO A 229 -12.83 32.63 27.11
N PRO A 230 -14.03 33.13 26.76
CA PRO A 230 -14.30 34.56 26.83
C PRO A 230 -14.12 35.03 28.27
N LEU A 231 -13.64 36.27 28.42
CA LEU A 231 -13.30 36.89 29.72
C LEU A 231 -14.47 36.85 30.72
N GLU A 232 -15.70 36.79 30.22
CA GLU A 232 -16.96 36.67 30.98
C GLU A 232 -17.05 35.39 31.83
N ASN A 233 -16.24 34.35 31.54
CA ASN A 233 -16.20 33.10 32.30
C ASN A 233 -15.07 33.04 33.35
N ILE A 234 -14.29 34.11 33.52
CA ILE A 234 -13.24 34.20 34.53
C ILE A 234 -13.84 34.90 35.75
N LYS A 235 -14.18 34.11 36.79
CA LYS A 235 -14.62 34.60 38.10
C LYS A 235 -13.43 34.98 38.98
#